data_AF-A0A452ZK72-F1
#
_entry.id   AF-A0A452ZK72-F1
#
_cell.length_a   1.000
_cell.length_b   1.000
_cell.length_c   1.000
_cell.angle_alpha   90.00
_cell.angle_beta   90.00
_cell.angle_gamma   90.00
#
_symmetry.space_group_name_H-M   'P 1'
#
loop_
_entity.id
_entity.type
_entity.pdbx_description
1 polymer ?
#
loop_
_entity_poly.entity_id
_entity_poly.type
_entity_poly.pdbx_seq_one_letter_code
_entity_poly.pdbx_strand_id
1 'polypeptide(L)'
;DNNILESFHASDQASTLQFPNYSSLQGSVFERFHPDLIKKLSTSCLVMQNHKYGISPKRLRENDALSSFFKILTISPDENGEVYVSTVEAQKYPITCTQWHPEKAIFEWRKPMIPHSEDAVQVTQNFANYFISQARKSPNRPPADKVLDNLIYNYIPTFSGKTSKSFELVYLFS
;
A
#
# COMPACT_ATOMS: atom_id res chain seq x y z
N ASP A 1 -11.80 -15.02 -15.29
CA ASP A 1 -11.10 -16.05 -14.50
C ASP A 1 -11.56 -15.91 -13.06
N ASN A 2 -12.28 -16.91 -12.53
CA ASN A 2 -12.79 -16.88 -11.14
C ASN A 2 -11.73 -17.32 -10.11
N ASN A 3 -10.50 -17.64 -10.55
CA ASN A 3 -9.44 -18.14 -9.69
C ASN A 3 -8.10 -17.42 -9.91
N ILE A 4 -8.13 -16.09 -10.06
CA ILE A 4 -6.93 -15.28 -10.34
C ILE A 4 -5.96 -15.20 -9.15
N LEU A 5 -6.44 -15.47 -7.94
CA LEU A 5 -5.65 -15.37 -6.72
C LEU A 5 -4.90 -16.67 -6.42
N GLU A 6 -3.68 -16.51 -5.93
CA GLU A 6 -2.79 -17.59 -5.49
C GLU A 6 -2.52 -17.42 -3.99
N SER A 7 -2.24 -18.52 -3.29
CA SER A 7 -1.93 -18.48 -1.86
C SER A 7 -0.47 -18.08 -1.63
N PHE A 8 -0.22 -17.22 -0.64
CA PHE A 8 1.11 -16.78 -0.22
C PHE A 8 1.23 -16.72 1.30
N HIS A 9 2.43 -16.97 1.82
CA HIS A 9 2.77 -16.93 3.25
C HIS A 9 3.25 -15.52 3.65
N ALA A 10 2.32 -14.56 3.67
CA ALA A 10 2.62 -13.15 3.94
C ALA A 10 1.72 -12.54 5.03
N SER A 11 1.29 -13.36 5.99
CA SER A 11 0.54 -12.91 7.15
C SER A 11 1.50 -12.42 8.22
N ASP A 12 1.29 -11.21 8.74
CA ASP A 12 2.13 -10.61 9.78
C ASP A 12 3.64 -10.57 9.45
N GLN A 13 3.98 -10.08 8.26
CA GLN A 13 5.34 -10.11 7.74
C GLN A 13 5.85 -8.70 7.42
N ALA A 14 6.96 -8.30 8.05
CA ALA A 14 7.77 -7.20 7.55
C ALA A 14 8.52 -7.65 6.30
N SER A 15 8.40 -6.93 5.18
CA SER A 15 9.01 -7.34 3.91
C SER A 15 9.64 -6.17 3.16
N THR A 16 10.37 -6.52 2.10
CA THR A 16 10.99 -5.59 1.14
C THR A 16 10.04 -5.32 -0.03
N LEU A 17 10.26 -4.20 -0.73
CA LEU A 17 9.72 -3.93 -2.05
C LEU A 17 10.85 -4.00 -3.07
N GLN A 18 10.84 -5.04 -3.90
CA GLN A 18 11.79 -5.20 -4.98
C GLN A 18 11.24 -4.55 -6.24
N PHE A 19 12.08 -3.79 -6.96
CA PHE A 19 11.71 -3.07 -8.18
C PHE A 19 12.18 -3.83 -9.43
N PRO A 20 11.30 -4.48 -10.20
CA PRO A 20 11.71 -5.21 -11.40
C PRO A 20 12.23 -4.28 -12.51
N ASN A 21 11.81 -3.02 -12.50
CA ASN A 21 12.22 -2.02 -13.49
C ASN A 21 12.23 -0.60 -12.89
N TYR A 22 13.42 -0.08 -12.58
CA TYR A 22 13.59 1.27 -12.03
C TYR A 22 13.15 2.39 -12.98
N SER A 23 13.10 2.16 -14.31
CA SER A 23 12.59 3.17 -15.25
C SER A 23 11.08 3.44 -15.08
N SER A 24 10.35 2.53 -14.42
CA SER A 24 8.92 2.67 -14.17
C SER A 24 8.57 3.56 -12.97
N LEU A 25 9.58 4.05 -12.24
CA LEU A 25 9.41 4.89 -11.04
C LEU A 25 8.95 6.31 -11.38
N GLN A 26 9.39 6.85 -12.51
CA GLN A 26 9.00 8.19 -12.93
C GLN A 26 7.48 8.26 -13.17
N GLY A 27 6.83 9.26 -12.58
CA GLY A 27 5.37 9.42 -12.64
C GLY A 27 4.57 8.51 -11.69
N SER A 28 5.22 7.52 -11.07
CA SER A 28 4.57 6.58 -10.15
C SER A 28 4.51 7.09 -8.72
N VAL A 29 3.85 6.35 -7.84
CA VAL A 29 3.83 6.63 -6.38
C VAL A 29 5.23 6.76 -5.77
N PHE A 30 6.24 6.13 -6.37
CA PHE A 30 7.62 6.15 -5.91
C PHE A 30 8.43 7.35 -6.43
N GLU A 31 7.88 8.20 -7.30
CA GLU A 31 8.63 9.30 -7.95
C GLU A 31 9.23 10.31 -6.94
N ARG A 32 8.63 10.42 -5.76
CA ARG A 32 9.03 11.38 -4.70
C ARG A 32 10.01 10.80 -3.70
N PHE A 33 10.27 9.50 -3.77
CA PHE A 33 11.12 8.82 -2.80
C PHE A 33 12.58 9.13 -3.12
N HIS A 34 13.35 9.48 -2.10
CA HIS A 34 14.80 9.68 -2.28
C HIS A 34 15.44 8.38 -2.80
N PRO A 35 16.43 8.44 -3.73
CA PRO A 35 17.06 7.25 -4.28
C PRO A 35 17.60 6.28 -3.23
N ASP A 36 18.13 6.79 -2.11
CA ASP A 36 18.58 5.95 -1.00
C ASP A 36 17.43 5.19 -0.34
N LEU A 37 16.26 5.82 -0.19
CA LEU A 37 15.07 5.16 0.35
C LEU A 37 14.54 4.09 -0.61
N ILE A 38 14.59 4.34 -1.93
CA ILE A 38 14.28 3.33 -2.96
C ILE A 38 15.22 2.12 -2.83
N LYS A 39 16.53 2.36 -2.66
CA LYS A 39 17.49 1.27 -2.46
C LYS A 39 17.19 0.49 -1.18
N LYS A 40 16.93 1.18 -0.08
CA LYS A 40 16.59 0.55 1.21
C LYS A 40 15.30 -0.26 1.13
N LEU A 41 14.28 0.20 0.39
CA LEU A 41 13.05 -0.56 0.18
C LEU A 41 13.32 -1.96 -0.41
N SER A 42 14.36 -2.11 -1.25
CA SER A 42 14.74 -3.41 -1.81
C SER A 42 15.58 -4.28 -0.88
N THR A 43 16.25 -3.71 0.13
CA THR A 43 17.21 -4.43 0.97
C THR A 43 16.81 -4.55 2.44
N SER A 44 15.83 -3.77 2.88
CA SER A 44 15.40 -3.66 4.28
C SER A 44 13.89 -3.85 4.39
N CYS A 45 13.46 -4.57 5.42
CA CYS A 45 12.04 -4.82 5.65
C CYS A 45 11.35 -3.56 6.20
N LEU A 46 10.88 -2.71 5.30
CA LEU A 46 10.32 -1.39 5.61
C LEU A 46 8.79 -1.31 5.43
N VAL A 47 8.16 -2.36 4.93
CA VAL A 47 6.70 -2.40 4.71
C VAL A 47 6.06 -3.57 5.46
N MET A 48 4.79 -3.39 5.85
CA MET A 48 4.01 -4.42 6.52
C MET A 48 3.11 -5.16 5.52
N GLN A 49 3.23 -6.48 5.49
CA GLN A 49 2.37 -7.40 4.75
C GLN A 49 1.45 -8.12 5.73
N ASN A 50 0.18 -8.27 5.38
CA ASN A 50 -0.76 -9.08 6.15
C ASN A 50 -1.85 -9.68 5.27
N HIS A 51 -1.47 -10.60 4.38
CA HIS A 51 -2.39 -11.25 3.46
C HIS A 51 -2.07 -12.75 3.31
N LYS A 52 -3.05 -13.51 2.82
CA LYS A 52 -2.93 -14.94 2.52
C LYS A 52 -3.03 -15.25 1.03
N TYR A 53 -3.46 -14.26 0.25
CA TYR A 53 -3.70 -14.38 -1.18
C TYR A 53 -3.09 -13.18 -1.90
N GLY A 54 -2.65 -13.41 -3.12
CA GLY A 54 -2.05 -12.40 -3.99
C GLY A 54 -2.08 -12.86 -5.44
N ILE A 55 -1.35 -12.16 -6.30
CA ILE A 55 -1.19 -12.51 -7.72
C ILE A 55 0.30 -12.57 -8.02
N SER A 56 0.79 -13.68 -8.57
CA SER A 56 2.18 -13.75 -9.03
C SER A 56 2.43 -12.82 -10.23
N PRO A 57 3.66 -12.36 -10.44
CA PRO A 57 3.99 -11.58 -11.64
C PRO A 57 3.68 -12.31 -12.94
N LYS A 58 3.79 -13.64 -12.95
CA LYS A 58 3.42 -14.48 -14.09
C LYS A 58 1.91 -14.39 -14.35
N ARG A 59 1.09 -14.63 -13.33
CA ARG A 59 -0.37 -14.66 -13.47
C ARG A 59 -0.97 -13.31 -13.85
N LEU A 60 -0.38 -12.21 -13.36
CA LEU A 60 -0.78 -10.87 -13.79
C LEU A 60 -0.48 -10.64 -15.29
N ARG A 61 0.69 -11.06 -15.77
CA ARG A 61 1.10 -10.88 -17.17
C ARG A 61 0.32 -11.74 -18.15
N GLU A 62 0.00 -12.98 -17.76
CA GLU A 62 -0.78 -13.93 -18.57
C GLU A 62 -2.27 -13.56 -18.67
N ASN A 63 -2.75 -12.65 -17.82
CA ASN A 63 -4.10 -12.13 -17.88
C ASN A 63 -4.14 -10.82 -18.69
N ASP A 64 -4.63 -10.89 -19.93
CA ASP A 64 -4.67 -9.74 -20.86
C ASP A 64 -5.37 -8.50 -20.29
N ALA A 65 -6.44 -8.68 -19.51
CA ALA A 65 -7.17 -7.58 -18.92
C ALA A 65 -6.34 -6.86 -17.84
N LEU A 66 -5.61 -7.62 -17.01
CA LEU A 66 -4.74 -7.04 -15.99
C LEU A 66 -3.45 -6.46 -16.60
N SER A 67 -2.79 -7.19 -17.51
CA SER A 67 -1.52 -6.77 -18.09
C SER A 67 -1.65 -5.55 -19.02
N SER A 68 -2.79 -5.40 -19.71
CA SER A 68 -3.09 -4.21 -20.50
C SER A 68 -3.54 -3.00 -19.66
N PHE A 69 -4.02 -3.22 -18.44
CA PHE A 69 -4.49 -2.14 -17.57
C PHE A 69 -3.43 -1.67 -16.57
N PHE A 70 -2.67 -2.59 -15.97
CA PHE A 70 -1.70 -2.34 -14.91
C PHE A 70 -0.26 -2.63 -15.34
N LYS A 71 0.66 -1.78 -14.89
CA LYS A 71 2.10 -2.08 -14.83
C LYS A 71 2.49 -2.50 -13.41
N ILE A 72 3.39 -3.47 -13.30
CA ILE A 72 3.98 -3.89 -12.03
C ILE A 72 5.08 -2.89 -11.66
N LEU A 73 4.95 -2.27 -10.48
CA LEU A 73 5.98 -1.38 -9.94
C LEU A 73 6.90 -2.12 -8.97
N THR A 74 6.31 -2.93 -8.08
CA THR A 74 7.07 -3.72 -7.11
C THR A 74 6.53 -5.13 -6.97
N ILE A 75 7.44 -6.02 -6.57
CA ILE A 75 7.16 -7.38 -6.14
C ILE A 75 7.71 -7.56 -4.73
N SER A 76 7.19 -8.52 -3.99
CA SER A 76 7.68 -8.88 -2.67
C SER A 76 7.73 -10.41 -2.53
N PRO A 77 8.74 -10.96 -1.83
CA PRO A 77 8.73 -12.35 -1.43
C PRO A 77 7.84 -12.55 -0.21
N ASP A 78 7.16 -13.69 -0.17
CA ASP A 78 6.54 -14.24 1.03
C ASP A 78 7.59 -14.92 1.94
N GLU A 79 7.18 -15.49 3.07
CA GLU A 79 8.09 -16.15 4.02
C GLU A 79 8.79 -17.40 3.45
N ASN A 80 8.23 -18.02 2.41
CA ASN A 80 8.82 -19.17 1.72
C ASN A 80 9.70 -18.76 0.53
N GLY A 81 9.76 -17.46 0.22
CA GLY A 81 10.48 -16.91 -0.94
C GLY A 81 9.67 -16.89 -2.23
N GLU A 82 8.39 -17.25 -2.20
CA GLU A 82 7.50 -17.13 -3.36
C GLU A 82 7.15 -15.66 -3.60
N VAL A 83 7.15 -15.25 -4.86
CA VAL A 83 7.07 -13.83 -5.22
C VAL A 83 5.67 -13.46 -5.72
N TYR A 84 5.10 -12.42 -5.12
CA TYR A 84 3.83 -11.82 -5.55
C TYR A 84 4.01 -10.35 -5.96
N VAL A 85 3.05 -9.85 -6.72
CA VAL A 85 2.95 -8.44 -7.07
C VAL A 85 2.56 -7.65 -5.83
N SER A 86 3.38 -6.67 -5.43
CA SER A 86 3.15 -5.89 -4.22
C SER A 86 2.70 -4.45 -4.48
N THR A 87 3.03 -3.88 -5.64
CA THR A 87 2.49 -2.58 -6.08
C THR A 87 2.26 -2.57 -7.58
N VAL A 88 1.09 -2.10 -7.99
CA VAL A 88 0.75 -1.83 -9.40
C VAL A 88 0.24 -0.42 -9.59
N GLU A 89 0.35 0.06 -10.81
CA GLU A 89 -0.25 1.33 -11.23
C GLU A 89 -0.91 1.15 -12.59
N ALA A 90 -2.08 1.75 -12.78
CA ALA A 90 -2.77 1.71 -14.05
C ALA A 90 -2.04 2.53 -15.11
N GLN A 91 -2.00 2.05 -16.34
CA GLN A 91 -1.22 2.68 -17.41
C GLN A 91 -1.78 4.04 -17.83
N LYS A 92 -3.12 4.21 -17.77
CA LYS A 92 -3.83 5.38 -18.29
C LYS A 92 -4.64 6.15 -17.24
N TYR A 93 -4.83 5.57 -16.06
CA TYR A 93 -5.69 6.11 -15.01
C TYR A 93 -4.89 6.35 -13.74
N PRO A 94 -5.25 7.34 -12.91
CA PRO A 94 -4.57 7.61 -11.64
C PRO A 94 -5.00 6.60 -10.56
N ILE A 95 -4.77 5.31 -10.83
CA ILE A 95 -5.10 4.19 -9.95
C ILE A 95 -3.80 3.51 -9.56
N THR A 96 -3.49 3.54 -8.28
CA THR A 96 -2.35 2.83 -7.67
C THR A 96 -2.90 1.84 -6.66
N CYS A 97 -2.42 0.60 -6.68
CA CYS A 97 -2.81 -0.43 -5.73
C CYS A 97 -1.58 -0.98 -5.03
N THR A 98 -1.64 -1.11 -3.71
CA THR A 98 -0.61 -1.76 -2.89
C THR A 98 -1.21 -3.01 -2.24
N GLN A 99 -0.42 -4.08 -2.19
CA GLN A 99 -0.74 -5.28 -1.43
C GLN A 99 -0.30 -5.16 0.04
N TRP A 100 0.70 -4.31 0.28
CA TRP A 100 1.22 -3.93 1.59
C TRP A 100 0.42 -2.79 2.22
N HIS A 101 0.62 -2.58 3.51
CA HIS A 101 -0.07 -1.62 4.35
C HIS A 101 0.79 -0.38 4.62
N PRO A 102 0.71 0.67 3.78
CA PRO A 102 1.48 1.90 3.96
C PRO A 102 1.14 2.64 5.25
N GLU A 103 -0.05 2.45 5.81
CA GLU A 103 -0.53 3.18 6.99
C GLU A 103 0.09 2.70 8.31
N LYS A 104 0.52 1.43 8.38
CA LYS A 104 0.77 0.78 9.67
C LYS A 104 1.99 1.31 10.41
N ALA A 105 3.04 1.68 9.68
CA ALA A 105 4.34 2.03 10.27
C ALA A 105 4.27 3.21 11.26
N ILE A 106 3.29 4.11 11.11
CA ILE A 106 3.18 5.31 11.97
C ILE A 106 1.94 5.32 12.86
N PHE A 107 0.97 4.44 12.63
CA PHE A 107 -0.32 4.46 13.33
C PHE A 107 -0.61 3.20 14.15
N GLU A 108 0.04 2.07 13.88
CA GLU A 108 -0.34 0.77 14.47
C GLU A 108 0.81 0.09 15.22
N TRP A 109 0.66 -0.15 16.53
CA TRP A 109 1.77 -0.58 17.41
C TRP A 109 1.61 -1.99 17.98
N ARG A 110 0.49 -2.66 17.71
CA ARG A 110 0.15 -3.94 18.35
C ARG A 110 1.05 -5.10 17.96
N LYS A 111 1.64 -5.08 16.77
CA LYS A 111 2.43 -6.22 16.30
C LYS A 111 3.91 -5.83 16.17
N PRO A 112 4.83 -6.54 16.85
CA PRO A 112 6.22 -6.12 16.96
C PRO A 112 7.01 -6.16 15.64
N MET A 113 6.49 -6.82 14.61
CA MET A 113 7.11 -6.85 13.28
C MET A 113 6.68 -5.68 12.40
N ILE A 114 5.72 -4.84 12.81
CA ILE A 114 5.42 -3.63 12.05
C ILE A 114 6.68 -2.74 12.04
N PRO A 115 7.21 -2.35 10.86
CA PRO A 115 8.40 -1.52 10.82
C PRO A 115 8.11 -0.10 11.32
N HIS A 116 8.82 0.34 12.36
CA HIS A 116 8.70 1.67 12.96
C HIS A 116 9.97 2.52 12.84
N SER A 117 10.92 2.13 11.99
CA SER A 117 12.15 2.89 11.75
C SER A 117 11.84 4.22 11.05
N GLU A 118 12.77 5.18 11.14
CA GLU A 118 12.66 6.46 10.42
C GLU A 118 12.42 6.25 8.92
N ASP A 119 13.11 5.28 8.31
CA ASP A 119 12.91 4.94 6.90
C ASP A 119 11.47 4.44 6.63
N ALA A 120 10.89 3.61 7.50
CA ALA A 120 9.50 3.14 7.35
C ALA A 120 8.47 4.28 7.53
N VAL A 121 8.75 5.23 8.42
CA VAL A 121 7.97 6.47 8.56
C VAL A 121 8.03 7.28 7.27
N GLN A 122 9.22 7.46 6.69
CA GLN A 122 9.39 8.17 5.41
C GLN A 122 8.66 7.47 4.26
N VAL A 123 8.60 6.14 4.22
CA VAL A 123 7.82 5.39 3.22
C VAL A 123 6.34 5.78 3.32
N THR A 124 5.77 5.75 4.52
CA THR A 124 4.37 6.12 4.77
C THR A 124 4.08 7.55 4.34
N GLN A 125 4.93 8.48 4.76
CA GLN A 125 4.75 9.90 4.48
C GLN A 125 4.86 10.21 2.98
N ASN A 126 5.84 9.65 2.29
CA ASN A 126 6.01 9.87 0.84
C ASN A 126 4.84 9.27 0.04
N PHE A 127 4.35 8.09 0.43
CA PHE A 127 3.16 7.48 -0.17
C PHE A 127 1.93 8.39 -0.01
N ALA A 128 1.65 8.84 1.21
CA ALA A 128 0.52 9.73 1.50
C ALA A 128 0.64 11.07 0.74
N ASN A 129 1.83 11.66 0.70
CA ASN A 129 2.10 12.90 -0.02
C ASN A 129 1.84 12.76 -1.53
N TYR A 130 2.26 11.64 -2.14
CA TYR A 130 1.94 11.36 -3.53
C TYR A 130 0.42 11.22 -3.73
N PHE A 131 -0.26 10.41 -2.92
CA PHE A 131 -1.71 10.19 -3.04
C PHE A 131 -2.49 11.51 -2.96
N ILE A 132 -2.20 12.36 -1.96
CA ILE A 132 -2.82 13.67 -1.83
C ILE A 132 -2.48 14.58 -3.02
N SER A 133 -1.27 14.50 -3.58
CA SER A 133 -0.93 15.26 -4.79
C SER A 133 -1.76 14.83 -6.02
N GLN A 134 -2.11 13.55 -6.14
CA GLN A 134 -3.00 13.08 -7.20
C GLN A 134 -4.44 13.55 -6.96
N ALA A 135 -4.93 13.48 -5.72
CA ALA A 135 -6.26 13.96 -5.34
C ALA A 135 -6.46 15.46 -5.66
N ARG A 136 -5.42 16.29 -5.47
CA ARG A 136 -5.45 17.73 -5.80
C ARG A 136 -5.65 18.04 -7.28
N LYS A 137 -5.38 17.09 -8.18
CA LYS A 137 -5.64 17.23 -9.63
C LYS A 137 -7.12 17.14 -9.98
N SER A 138 -7.96 16.64 -9.06
CA SER A 138 -9.40 16.59 -9.25
C SER A 138 -10.01 18.00 -9.21
N PRO A 139 -10.90 18.34 -10.15
CA PRO A 139 -11.64 19.60 -10.12
C PRO A 139 -12.82 19.58 -9.13
N ASN A 140 -13.06 18.47 -8.43
CA ASN A 140 -14.20 18.35 -7.51
C ASN A 140 -14.14 19.39 -6.38
N ARG A 141 -15.17 20.22 -6.25
CA ARG A 141 -15.32 21.26 -5.21
C ARG A 141 -16.75 21.23 -4.65
N PRO A 142 -17.06 20.35 -3.68
CA PRO A 142 -18.39 20.30 -3.08
C PRO A 142 -18.69 21.56 -2.24
N PRO A 143 -19.97 21.90 -2.01
CA PRO A 143 -20.39 22.97 -1.10
C PRO A 143 -19.81 22.77 0.32
N ALA A 144 -19.41 23.88 0.96
CA ALA A 144 -18.69 23.82 2.24
C ALA A 144 -19.51 23.21 3.38
N ASP A 145 -20.80 23.49 3.44
CA ASP A 145 -21.76 22.88 4.37
C ASP A 145 -21.79 21.35 4.21
N LYS A 146 -21.90 20.87 2.97
CA LYS A 146 -21.87 19.44 2.67
C LYS A 146 -20.54 18.80 3.01
N VAL A 147 -19.41 19.50 2.84
CA VAL A 147 -18.12 18.99 3.29
C VAL A 147 -18.13 18.81 4.80
N LEU A 148 -18.51 19.85 5.56
CA LEU A 148 -18.52 19.82 7.02
C LEU A 148 -19.39 18.69 7.58
N ASP A 149 -20.56 18.43 6.99
CA ASP A 149 -21.44 17.32 7.38
C ASP A 149 -20.81 15.93 7.17
N ASN A 150 -19.84 15.80 6.26
CA ASN A 150 -19.25 14.52 5.84
C ASN A 150 -17.80 14.30 6.33
N LEU A 151 -17.21 15.23 7.08
CA LEU A 151 -15.85 15.06 7.60
C LEU A 151 -15.78 13.94 8.65
N ILE A 152 -14.66 13.22 8.68
CA ILE A 152 -14.39 12.19 9.69
C ILE A 152 -14.41 12.74 11.13
N TYR A 153 -14.24 14.06 11.30
CA TYR A 153 -14.32 14.75 12.58
C TYR A 153 -15.70 14.67 13.25
N ASN A 154 -16.76 14.34 12.49
CA ASN A 154 -18.10 14.12 13.05
C ASN A 154 -18.25 12.77 13.76
N TYR A 155 -17.19 11.95 13.78
CA TYR A 155 -17.20 10.60 14.35
C TYR A 155 -16.12 10.47 15.41
N ILE A 156 -16.41 9.69 16.44
CA ILE A 156 -15.47 9.41 17.54
C ILE A 156 -14.92 7.99 17.35
N PRO A 157 -13.60 7.81 17.22
CA PRO A 157 -13.03 6.48 17.12
C PRO A 157 -13.15 5.73 18.46
N THR A 158 -13.36 4.43 18.38
CA THR A 158 -13.35 3.52 19.54
C THR A 158 -11.96 2.89 19.68
N PHE A 159 -11.42 2.93 20.89
CA PHE A 159 -10.17 2.22 21.19
C PHE A 159 -10.39 0.71 21.15
N SER A 160 -9.77 0.07 20.16
CA SER A 160 -9.80 -1.39 19.98
C SER A 160 -8.49 -2.06 20.35
N GLY A 161 -7.41 -1.32 20.62
CA GLY A 161 -6.09 -1.92 20.84
C GLY A 161 -6.03 -3.00 21.93
N LYS A 162 -6.89 -2.96 22.96
CA LYS A 162 -6.94 -4.02 23.99
C LYS A 162 -7.55 -5.34 23.51
N THR A 163 -8.45 -5.32 22.52
CA THR A 163 -9.24 -6.49 22.09
C THR A 163 -8.95 -6.90 20.64
N SER A 164 -8.69 -5.92 19.77
CA SER A 164 -8.23 -6.11 18.40
C SER A 164 -6.73 -6.38 18.38
N LYS A 165 -6.33 -7.30 17.49
CA LYS A 165 -4.93 -7.60 17.19
C LYS A 165 -4.37 -6.79 16.03
N SER A 166 -5.19 -5.96 15.37
CA SER A 166 -4.84 -5.34 14.08
C SER A 166 -4.84 -3.81 14.04
N PHE A 167 -5.66 -3.17 14.88
CA PHE A 167 -5.88 -1.72 14.86
C PHE A 167 -5.97 -1.14 16.28
N GLU A 168 -5.31 -0.01 16.54
CA GLU A 168 -5.40 0.72 17.81
C GLU A 168 -6.78 1.39 17.98
N LEU A 169 -7.24 2.06 16.93
CA LEU A 169 -8.49 2.82 16.88
C LEU A 169 -9.31 2.42 15.66
N VAL A 170 -10.63 2.29 15.83
CA VAL A 170 -11.57 2.00 14.72
C VAL A 170 -12.78 2.93 14.78
N TYR A 171 -13.30 3.31 13.61
CA TYR A 171 -14.59 3.98 13.51
C TYR A 171 -15.69 2.95 13.27
N LEU A 172 -16.75 3.00 14.07
CA LEU A 172 -17.93 2.13 13.94
C LEU A 172 -19.09 3.00 13.43
N PHE A 173 -19.71 2.59 12.33
CA PHE A 173 -20.82 3.29 11.69
C PHE A 173 -22.08 2.42 11.78
N SER A 174 -23.24 3.07 11.99
CA SER A 174 -24.56 2.44 12.08
C SER A 174 -25.43 2.76 10.87
#